data_AF-A0A7C9RED7-F1
#
_entry.id   AF-A0A7C9RED7-F1
#
_cell.length_a   1.000
_cell.length_b   1.000
_cell.length_c   1.000
_cell.angle_alpha   90.00
_cell.angle_beta   90.00
_cell.angle_gamma   90.00
#
_symmetry.space_group_name_H-M   'P 1'
#
loop_
_entity.id
_entity.type
_entity.pdbx_description
1 polymer ?
#
loop_
_entity_poly.entity_id
_entity_poly.type
_entity_poly.pdbx_seq_one_letter_code
_entity_poly.pdbx_strand_id
1 'polypeptide(L)'
;MAQDIEIVVEDPNAPDENSPAITNNRTVEMAVMVLLLGLAVLLGWDNWRTGASWDDTGPQAGYFPFYLSVILGGAALYGFVSVAIKRTEGLETFVTRAQFRRVL
;
A
#
# COMPACT_ATOMS: atom_id res chain seq x y z
N MET A 1 16.32 -6.57 54.97
CA MET A 1 16.26 -6.42 53.51
C MET A 1 14.81 -6.58 53.12
N ALA A 2 14.10 -5.48 52.85
CA ALA A 2 12.75 -5.56 52.31
C ALA A 2 12.89 -6.08 50.87
N GLN A 3 12.17 -7.14 50.52
CA GLN A 3 12.09 -7.56 49.13
C GLN A 3 11.16 -6.59 48.42
N ASP A 4 11.70 -5.81 47.48
CA ASP A 4 10.89 -5.01 46.58
C ASP A 4 10.03 -5.97 45.77
N ILE A 5 8.73 -5.98 46.07
CA ILE A 5 7.74 -6.79 45.36
C ILE A 5 7.49 -6.05 44.05
N GLU A 6 8.18 -6.46 42.99
CA GLU A 6 7.91 -5.99 41.64
C GLU A 6 6.52 -6.48 41.24
N ILE A 7 5.53 -5.56 41.32
CA ILE A 7 4.18 -5.83 40.83
C ILE A 7 4.26 -5.79 39.30
N VAL A 8 4.46 -6.96 38.69
CA VAL A 8 4.30 -7.14 37.25
C VAL A 8 2.82 -6.94 36.93
N VAL A 9 2.48 -5.73 36.48
CA VAL A 9 1.15 -5.43 35.93
C VAL A 9 1.15 -5.98 34.51
N GLU A 10 0.70 -7.22 34.33
CA GLU A 10 0.38 -7.76 33.01
C GLU A 10 -0.72 -6.86 32.41
N ASP A 11 -0.34 -6.03 31.43
CA ASP A 11 -1.33 -5.32 30.63
C ASP A 11 -2.06 -6.37 29.78
N PRO A 12 -3.36 -6.61 29.99
CA PRO A 12 -4.11 -7.58 29.20
C PRO A 12 -4.19 -7.19 27.71
N ASN A 13 -3.80 -5.96 27.36
CA ASN A 13 -3.75 -5.45 26.00
C ASN A 13 -2.33 -5.42 25.41
N ALA A 14 -1.31 -5.87 26.16
CA ALA A 14 0.06 -5.93 25.69
C ALA A 14 0.13 -6.67 24.33
N PRO A 15 1.00 -6.23 23.40
CA PRO A 15 1.23 -6.96 22.16
C PRO A 15 1.66 -8.39 22.48
N ASP A 16 0.95 -9.38 21.94
CA ASP A 16 1.32 -10.79 22.09
C ASP A 16 2.58 -11.04 21.24
N GLU A 17 3.75 -11.06 21.90
CA GLU A 17 5.07 -11.15 21.27
C GLU A 17 5.25 -12.44 20.46
N ASN A 18 4.48 -13.49 20.77
CA ASN A 18 4.54 -14.79 20.08
C ASN A 18 3.45 -14.95 19.00
N SER A 19 2.74 -13.88 18.66
CA SER A 19 1.68 -13.96 17.66
C SER A 19 2.24 -14.12 16.23
N PRO A 20 1.78 -15.11 15.45
CA PRO A 20 2.30 -15.35 14.11
C PRO A 20 1.97 -14.19 13.17
N ALA A 21 2.93 -13.85 12.31
CA ALA A 21 2.73 -12.88 11.23
C ALA A 21 1.68 -13.38 10.22
N ILE A 22 0.75 -12.51 9.82
CA ILE A 22 -0.18 -12.79 8.71
C ILE A 22 0.46 -12.46 7.36
N THR A 23 1.17 -11.33 7.30
CA THR A 23 1.82 -10.84 6.08
C THR A 23 3.01 -9.94 6.43
N ASN A 24 3.81 -9.58 5.41
CA ASN A 24 4.95 -8.69 5.52
C ASN A 24 4.75 -7.43 4.67
N ASN A 25 5.57 -6.40 4.96
CA ASN A 25 5.49 -5.09 4.30
C ASN A 25 5.62 -5.23 2.78
N ARG A 26 6.53 -6.06 2.31
CA ARG A 26 6.78 -6.31 0.89
C ARG A 26 5.54 -6.79 0.15
N THR A 27 4.82 -7.76 0.72
CA THR A 27 3.61 -8.31 0.09
C THR A 27 2.52 -7.24 -0.02
N VAL A 28 2.35 -6.44 1.04
CA VAL A 28 1.38 -5.34 1.06
C VAL A 28 1.76 -4.26 0.05
N GLU A 29 3.02 -3.87 0.00
CA GLU A 29 3.52 -2.86 -0.93
C GLU A 29 3.32 -3.30 -2.38
N MET A 30 3.69 -4.54 -2.73
CA MET A 30 3.43 -5.08 -4.08
C MET A 30 1.93 -5.11 -4.41
N ALA A 31 1.08 -5.51 -3.46
CA ALA A 31 -0.36 -5.53 -3.67
C ALA A 31 -0.92 -4.12 -3.92
N VAL A 32 -0.50 -3.13 -3.15
CA VAL A 32 -0.89 -1.72 -3.33
C VAL A 32 -0.42 -1.20 -4.69
N MET A 33 0.82 -1.48 -5.10
CA MET A 33 1.32 -1.04 -6.41
C MET A 33 0.53 -1.66 -7.57
N VAL A 34 0.13 -2.93 -7.46
CA VAL A 34 -0.74 -3.58 -8.46
C VAL A 34 -2.13 -2.95 -8.48
N LEU A 35 -2.72 -2.62 -7.33
CA LEU A 35 -4.01 -1.94 -7.25
C LEU A 35 -3.94 -0.54 -7.89
N LEU A 36 -2.89 0.22 -7.61
CA LEU A 36 -2.66 1.54 -8.21
C LEU A 36 -2.45 1.45 -9.72
N LEU A 37 -1.73 0.44 -10.21
CA LEU A 37 -1.61 0.16 -11.64
C LEU A 37 -2.96 -0.14 -12.29
N GLY A 38 -3.77 -1.00 -11.66
CA GLY A 38 -5.12 -1.30 -12.13
C GLY A 38 -6.00 -0.05 -12.20
N LEU A 39 -5.94 0.81 -11.18
CA LEU A 39 -6.66 2.07 -11.14
C LEU A 39 -6.18 3.05 -12.23
N ALA A 40 -4.86 3.16 -12.43
CA ALA A 40 -4.28 3.99 -13.49
C ALA A 40 -4.75 3.55 -14.88
N VAL A 41 -4.81 2.25 -15.14
CA VAL A 41 -5.32 1.71 -16.42
C VAL A 41 -6.81 2.00 -16.57
N LEU A 42 -7.61 1.77 -15.53
CA LEU A 42 -9.05 2.02 -15.55
C LEU A 42 -9.37 3.50 -15.82
N LEU A 43 -8.74 4.40 -15.07
CA LEU A 43 -8.92 5.84 -15.23
C LEU A 43 -8.36 6.32 -16.58
N GLY A 44 -7.19 5.82 -16.99
CA GLY A 44 -6.61 6.15 -18.29
C GLY A 44 -7.53 5.76 -19.45
N TRP A 45 -8.13 4.57 -19.40
CA TRP A 45 -9.07 4.11 -20.41
C TRP A 45 -10.33 4.98 -20.49
N ASP A 46 -10.96 5.29 -19.35
CA ASP A 46 -12.18 6.11 -19.33
C ASP A 46 -11.92 7.55 -19.79
N ASN A 47 -10.80 8.14 -19.38
CA ASN A 47 -10.42 9.49 -19.79
C ASN A 47 -10.00 9.56 -21.27
N TRP A 48 -9.35 8.51 -21.79
CA TRP A 48 -9.07 8.40 -23.22
C TRP A 48 -10.36 8.36 -24.05
N ARG A 49 -11.35 7.57 -23.62
CA ARG A 49 -12.68 7.51 -24.25
C ARG A 49 -13.43 8.85 -24.19
N THR A 50 -13.23 9.62 -23.13
CA THR A 50 -13.83 10.96 -22.93
C THR A 50 -13.13 12.05 -23.76
N GLY A 51 -11.97 11.75 -24.34
CA GLY A 51 -11.18 12.67 -25.15
C GLY A 51 -9.97 13.20 -24.37
N ALA A 52 -8.78 12.81 -24.83
CA ALA A 52 -7.50 13.13 -24.18
C ALA A 52 -6.56 13.99 -25.05
N SER A 53 -7.08 14.62 -26.10
CA SER A 53 -6.31 15.54 -26.95
C SER A 53 -6.54 17.00 -26.60
N TRP A 54 -5.62 17.83 -27.06
CA TRP A 54 -5.78 19.28 -27.06
C TRP A 54 -6.35 19.69 -28.41
N ASP A 55 -7.54 20.29 -28.40
CA ASP A 55 -8.24 20.73 -29.60
C ASP A 55 -8.11 22.26 -29.77
N ASP A 56 -8.59 22.79 -30.89
CA ASP A 56 -8.52 24.21 -31.23
C ASP A 56 -9.22 25.12 -30.20
N THR A 57 -10.20 24.58 -29.45
CA THR A 57 -10.90 25.28 -28.37
C THR A 57 -10.30 25.07 -26.98
N GLY A 58 -9.22 24.28 -26.86
CA GLY A 58 -8.56 23.95 -25.59
C GLY A 58 -8.53 22.46 -25.23
N PRO A 59 -8.12 22.12 -24.00
CA PRO A 59 -8.02 20.73 -23.56
C PRO A 59 -9.39 20.09 -23.46
N GLN A 60 -9.53 18.88 -23.99
CA GLN A 60 -10.73 18.07 -23.79
C GLN A 60 -10.88 17.66 -22.33
N ALA A 61 -12.10 17.28 -21.93
CA ALA A 61 -12.42 16.96 -20.53
C ALA A 61 -11.55 15.83 -19.96
N GLY A 62 -11.16 14.85 -20.78
CA GLY A 62 -10.28 13.74 -20.38
C GLY A 62 -8.78 14.06 -20.45
N TYR A 63 -8.36 15.19 -21.04
CA TYR A 63 -6.95 15.51 -21.27
C TYR A 63 -6.13 15.47 -19.98
N PHE A 64 -6.47 16.33 -19.02
CA PHE A 64 -5.75 16.42 -17.76
C PHE A 64 -5.75 15.11 -16.94
N PRO A 65 -6.91 14.49 -16.62
CA PRO A 65 -6.94 13.26 -15.84
C PRO A 65 -6.29 12.05 -16.54
N PHE A 66 -6.23 12.03 -17.88
CA PHE A 66 -5.50 11.01 -18.62
C PHE A 66 -4.00 11.02 -18.29
N TYR A 67 -3.34 12.19 -18.39
CA TYR A 67 -1.91 12.28 -18.09
C TYR A 67 -1.60 12.03 -16.61
N LEU A 68 -2.49 12.41 -15.69
CA LEU A 68 -2.36 12.03 -14.28
C LEU A 68 -2.39 10.51 -14.11
N SER A 69 -3.26 9.82 -14.85
CA SER A 69 -3.33 8.36 -14.83
C SER A 69 -2.03 7.73 -15.38
N VAL A 70 -1.43 8.31 -16.42
CA VAL A 70 -0.12 7.87 -16.95
C VAL A 70 0.99 8.04 -15.91
N ILE A 71 1.06 9.20 -15.24
CA ILE A 71 2.06 9.46 -14.20
C ILE A 71 1.88 8.50 -13.02
N LEU A 72 0.63 8.29 -12.56
CA LEU A 72 0.32 7.33 -11.52
C LEU A 72 0.75 5.91 -11.91
N GLY A 73 0.41 5.48 -13.13
CA GLY A 73 0.79 4.18 -13.64
C GLY A 73 2.31 4.01 -13.73
N GLY A 74 3.03 5.02 -14.20
CA GLY A 74 4.50 5.02 -14.24
C GLY A 74 5.13 4.93 -12.85
N ALA A 75 4.63 5.72 -11.89
CA ALA A 75 5.12 5.70 -10.51
C ALA A 75 4.83 4.35 -9.82
N ALA A 76 3.63 3.80 -10.00
CA ALA A 76 3.26 2.51 -9.44
C ALA A 76 4.06 1.36 -10.07
N LEU A 77 4.32 1.41 -11.39
CA LEU A 77 5.17 0.44 -12.06
C LEU A 77 6.60 0.50 -11.53
N TYR A 78 7.15 1.71 -11.38
CA TYR A 78 8.48 1.90 -10.82
C TYR A 78 8.59 1.35 -9.40
N GLY A 79 7.61 1.65 -8.53
CA GLY A 79 7.55 1.11 -7.17
C GLY A 79 7.49 -0.41 -7.17
N PHE A 80 6.59 -0.99 -7.97
CA PHE A 80 6.45 -2.44 -8.10
C PHE A 80 7.76 -3.12 -8.51
N VAL A 81 8.41 -2.61 -9.57
CA VAL A 81 9.68 -3.14 -10.07
C VAL A 81 10.80 -2.99 -9.03
N SER A 82 10.84 -1.85 -8.33
CA SER A 82 11.84 -1.59 -7.28
C SER A 82 11.76 -2.63 -6.16
N VAL A 83 10.54 -2.93 -5.67
CA VAL A 83 10.29 -3.93 -4.63
C VAL A 83 10.51 -5.36 -5.15
N ALA A 84 10.19 -5.62 -6.42
CA ALA A 84 10.40 -6.93 -7.04
C ALA A 84 11.89 -7.28 -7.18
N ILE A 85 12.74 -6.28 -7.47
CA ILE A 85 14.20 -6.42 -7.57
C ILE A 85 14.84 -6.59 -6.19
N LYS A 86 14.45 -5.77 -5.20
CA LYS A 86 15.01 -5.77 -3.83
C LYS A 86 14.43 -6.88 -2.96
N ARG A 87 14.69 -8.15 -3.34
CA ARG A 87 14.01 -9.32 -2.76
C ARG A 87 14.24 -9.54 -1.26
N THR A 88 15.27 -8.93 -0.68
CA THR A 88 15.67 -9.08 0.72
C THR A 88 15.13 -7.98 1.63
N GLU A 89 14.57 -6.89 1.08
CA GLU A 89 13.99 -5.78 1.85
C GLU A 89 12.49 -6.01 2.09
N GLY A 90 11.93 -5.42 3.16
CA GLY A 90 10.49 -5.42 3.43
C GLY A 90 9.94 -6.75 3.96
N LEU A 91 10.82 -7.62 4.49
CA LEU A 91 10.42 -8.90 5.10
C LEU A 91 9.90 -8.72 6.54
N GLU A 92 9.99 -7.51 7.08
CA GLU A 92 9.40 -7.13 8.36
C GLU A 92 7.89 -7.44 8.38
N THR A 93 7.43 -7.96 9.51
CA THR A 93 6.02 -8.23 9.77
C THR A 93 5.20 -6.95 9.65
N PHE A 94 4.19 -6.96 8.78
CA PHE A 94 3.26 -5.84 8.65
C PHE A 94 2.17 -5.90 9.73
N VAL A 95 1.60 -7.09 9.94
CA VAL A 95 0.56 -7.32 10.95
C VAL A 95 0.61 -8.76 11.47
N THR A 96 0.42 -8.91 12.78
CA THR A 96 0.27 -10.21 13.43
C THR A 96 -1.18 -10.65 13.50
N ARG A 97 -1.40 -11.94 13.74
CA ARG A 97 -2.75 -12.49 13.90
C ARG A 97 -3.52 -11.89 15.07
N ALA A 98 -2.83 -11.63 16.18
CA ALA A 98 -3.43 -10.99 17.35
C ALA A 98 -3.86 -9.54 17.03
N GLN A 99 -2.99 -8.76 16.35
CA GLN A 99 -3.31 -7.39 15.94
C GLN A 99 -4.51 -7.32 15.00
N PHE A 100 -4.57 -8.18 13.99
CA PHE A 100 -5.67 -8.21 13.03
C PHE A 100 -7.02 -8.54 13.66
N ARG A 101 -7.07 -9.48 14.62
CA ARG A 101 -8.30 -9.82 15.36
C ARG A 101 -8.82 -8.71 16.26
N ARG A 102 -7.99 -7.73 16.64
CA ARG A 102 -8.43 -6.61 17.49
C ARG A 102 -9.26 -5.58 16.71
N VAL A 103 -9.18 -5.56 15.38
CA VAL A 103 -9.83 -4.55 14.51
C VAL A 103 -10.90 -5.12 13.58
N LEU A 104 -11.06 -6.45 13.56
CA LEU A 104 -12.18 -7.14 12.93
C LEU A 104 -13.32 -7.33 13.93
#